data_AF-A0A354EXP9-F1
#
_entry.id   AF-A0A354EXP9-F1
#
_cell.length_a   1.000
_cell.length_b   1.000
_cell.length_c   1.000
_cell.angle_alpha   90.00
_cell.angle_beta   90.00
_cell.angle_gamma   90.00
#
_symmetry.space_group_name_H-M   'P 1'
#
loop_
_entity.id
_entity.type
_entity.pdbx_description
1 polymer ?
#
loop_
_entity_poly.entity_id
_entity_poly.type
_entity_poly.pdbx_seq_one_letter_code
_entity_poly.pdbx_strand_id
1 'polypeptide(L)'
;AAGISNSKLREAVVLFTRRIDYLTCLKAREMRVDLNGNPVAQVTEAEASLAAAKIKKRVEKSAKNARKNAISHPPVKPASQRPSSHPTASPAAATDFSSYYPERAPLFSMQNSTTSVARATPVTVTHKQTRQYDPEAVARLKEKLGLSRPTVDVT
;
A
#
# COMPACT_ATOMS: atom_id res chain seq x y z
N ALA A 1 20.46 26.65 -7.74
CA ALA A 1 19.64 25.47 -8.12
C ALA A 1 19.93 24.33 -7.14
N ALA A 2 18.91 23.65 -6.64
CA ALA A 2 18.97 22.78 -5.45
C ALA A 2 19.75 21.44 -5.57
N GLY A 3 20.74 21.34 -6.47
CA GLY A 3 21.61 20.16 -6.60
C GLY A 3 20.92 18.85 -7.04
N ILE A 4 19.65 18.90 -7.42
CA ILE A 4 18.87 17.72 -7.85
C ILE A 4 19.01 17.55 -9.36
N SER A 5 19.30 16.32 -9.80
CA SER A 5 19.35 15.98 -11.23
C SER A 5 17.96 15.91 -11.84
N ASN A 6 17.86 16.24 -13.14
CA ASN A 6 16.59 16.19 -13.88
C ASN A 6 15.93 14.80 -13.85
N SER A 7 16.72 13.73 -13.85
CA SER A 7 16.21 12.35 -13.77
C SER A 7 15.46 12.11 -12.46
N LYS A 8 16.02 12.55 -11.33
CA LYS A 8 15.42 12.39 -10.00
C LYS A 8 14.15 13.25 -9.85
N LEU A 9 14.13 14.44 -10.46
CA LEU A 9 12.95 15.29 -10.50
C LEU A 9 11.81 14.61 -11.28
N ARG A 10 12.09 14.06 -12.47
CA ARG A 10 11.08 13.36 -13.27
C ARG A 10 10.52 12.15 -12.55
N GLU A 11 11.37 11.36 -11.91
CA GLU A 11 10.94 10.21 -11.10
C GLU A 11 9.97 10.63 -9.99
N ALA A 12 10.32 11.68 -9.24
CA ALA A 12 9.46 12.19 -8.17
C ALA A 12 8.10 12.66 -8.68
N VAL A 13 8.06 13.40 -9.79
CA VAL A 13 6.81 13.85 -10.43
C VAL A 13 5.95 12.65 -10.87
N VAL A 14 6.58 11.63 -11.45
CA VAL A 14 5.87 10.41 -11.87
C VAL A 14 5.27 9.67 -10.67
N LEU A 15 6.00 9.54 -9.57
CA LEU A 15 5.48 8.91 -8.35
C LEU A 15 4.32 9.71 -7.75
N PHE A 16 4.48 11.03 -7.65
CA PHE A 16 3.48 11.92 -7.08
C PHE A 16 2.17 11.88 -7.87
N THR A 17 2.24 12.03 -9.20
CA THR A 17 1.05 12.05 -10.09
C THR A 17 0.34 10.69 -10.19
N ARG A 18 0.96 9.61 -9.71
CA ARG A 18 0.35 8.27 -9.62
C ARG A 18 -0.39 8.03 -8.30
N ARG A 19 -0.27 8.91 -7.30
CA ARG A 19 -0.96 8.75 -6.00
C ARG A 19 -2.48 8.85 -6.17
N ILE A 20 -3.22 8.19 -5.27
CA ILE A 20 -4.69 8.26 -5.26
C ILE A 20 -5.15 9.69 -5.01
N ASP A 21 -4.50 10.40 -4.09
CA ASP A 21 -4.84 11.77 -3.72
C ASP A 21 -4.80 12.69 -4.94
N TYR A 22 -3.71 12.64 -5.72
CA TYR A 22 -3.58 13.43 -6.96
C TYR A 22 -4.67 13.10 -7.99
N LEU A 23 -4.95 11.81 -8.20
CA LEU A 23 -6.01 11.39 -9.12
C LEU A 23 -7.40 11.82 -8.64
N THR A 24 -7.60 11.97 -7.32
CA THR A 24 -8.87 12.41 -6.72
C THR A 24 -9.09 13.89 -7.00
N CYS A 25 -8.07 14.72 -6.85
CA CYS A 25 -8.08 16.12 -7.27
C CYS A 25 -8.42 16.27 -8.76
N LEU A 26 -7.79 15.46 -9.64
CA LEU A 26 -8.12 15.45 -11.07
C LEU A 26 -9.58 15.04 -11.34
N LYS A 27 -10.08 14.02 -10.62
CA LYS A 27 -11.48 13.58 -10.75
C LYS A 27 -12.45 14.67 -10.32
N ALA A 28 -12.11 15.45 -9.29
CA ALA A 28 -12.89 16.58 -8.79
C ALA A 28 -12.85 17.82 -9.71
N ARG A 29 -12.06 17.79 -10.79
CA ARG A 29 -11.87 18.89 -11.76
C ARG A 29 -11.34 20.19 -11.12
N GLU A 30 -10.44 20.05 -10.15
CA GLU A 30 -9.78 21.19 -9.51
C GLU A 30 -8.93 22.02 -10.50
N MET A 31 -8.70 23.29 -10.18
CA MET A 31 -7.83 24.19 -10.95
C MET A 31 -6.36 23.76 -10.82
N ARG A 32 -5.66 23.66 -11.96
CA ARG A 32 -4.21 23.44 -11.95
C ARG A 32 -3.48 24.70 -11.53
N VAL A 33 -2.41 24.53 -10.76
CA VAL A 33 -1.56 25.61 -10.27
C VAL A 33 -0.15 25.50 -10.84
N ASP A 34 0.49 26.65 -11.11
CA ASP A 34 1.91 26.72 -11.46
C ASP A 34 2.81 26.57 -10.23
N LEU A 35 4.13 26.66 -10.43
CA LEU A 35 5.11 26.58 -9.34
C LEU A 35 5.07 27.78 -8.39
N ASN A 36 4.47 28.90 -8.82
CA ASN A 36 4.30 30.10 -8.04
C ASN A 36 2.95 30.11 -7.29
N GLY A 37 2.11 29.09 -7.50
CA GLY A 37 0.78 28.97 -6.89
C GLY A 37 -0.34 29.66 -7.67
N ASN A 38 -0.08 30.18 -8.87
CA ASN A 38 -1.11 30.82 -9.68
C ASN A 38 -1.96 29.78 -10.43
N PRO A 39 -3.28 30.00 -10.57
CA PRO A 39 -4.13 29.13 -11.37
C PRO A 39 -3.80 29.25 -12.86
N VAL A 40 -3.64 28.10 -13.54
CA VAL A 40 -3.23 28.05 -14.96
C VAL A 40 -4.36 27.54 -15.84
N ALA A 41 -4.94 26.39 -15.51
CA ALA A 41 -5.90 25.73 -16.36
C ALA A 41 -6.83 24.83 -15.55
N GLN A 42 -8.10 24.76 -15.93
CA GLN A 42 -9.02 23.79 -15.36
C GLN A 42 -8.78 22.40 -15.96
N VAL A 43 -8.95 21.36 -15.14
CA VAL A 43 -8.90 19.97 -15.62
C VAL A 43 -10.11 19.67 -16.49
N THR A 44 -9.86 19.10 -17.67
CA THR A 44 -10.93 18.78 -18.62
C THR A 44 -11.74 17.56 -18.15
N GLU A 45 -12.97 17.44 -18.63
CA GLU A 45 -13.83 16.29 -18.34
C GLU A 45 -13.21 14.96 -18.76
N ALA A 46 -12.56 14.93 -19.93
CA ALA A 46 -11.86 13.75 -20.43
C ALA A 46 -10.79 13.28 -19.44
N GLU A 47 -9.96 14.18 -18.93
CA GLU A 47 -8.92 13.86 -17.93
C GLU A 47 -9.51 13.35 -16.61
N ALA A 48 -10.59 13.97 -16.13
CA ALA A 48 -11.28 13.56 -14.92
C ALA A 48 -11.85 12.13 -15.05
N SER A 49 -12.43 11.80 -16.21
CA SER A 49 -12.94 10.45 -16.49
C SER A 49 -11.82 9.39 -16.49
N LEU A 50 -10.66 9.72 -17.07
CA LEU A 50 -9.48 8.85 -17.07
C LEU A 50 -8.93 8.63 -15.66
N ALA A 51 -8.92 9.69 -14.83
CA ALA A 51 -8.53 9.58 -13.43
C ALA A 51 -9.48 8.67 -12.64
N ALA A 52 -10.80 8.82 -12.83
CA ALA A 52 -11.81 7.95 -12.22
C ALA A 52 -11.59 6.48 -12.60
N ALA A 53 -11.32 6.19 -13.88
CA ALA A 53 -11.02 4.84 -14.35
C ALA A 53 -9.75 4.26 -13.70
N LYS A 54 -8.68 5.08 -13.53
CA LYS A 54 -7.45 4.67 -12.84
C LYS A 54 -7.69 4.35 -11.37
N ILE A 55 -8.47 5.16 -10.67
CA ILE A 55 -8.85 4.92 -9.26
C ILE A 55 -9.61 3.60 -9.15
N LYS A 56 -10.65 3.40 -9.98
CA LYS A 56 -11.46 2.17 -9.99
C LYS A 56 -10.60 0.91 -10.17
N LYS A 57 -9.76 0.88 -11.22
CA LYS A 57 -8.85 -0.25 -11.48
C LYS A 57 -7.92 -0.52 -10.29
N ARG A 58 -7.43 0.53 -9.63
CA ARG A 58 -6.51 0.38 -8.49
C ARG A 58 -7.22 -0.16 -7.25
N VAL A 59 -8.42 0.31 -6.95
CA VAL A 59 -9.24 -0.18 -5.83
C VAL A 59 -9.60 -1.64 -6.04
N GLU A 60 -10.04 -2.02 -7.24
CA GLU A 60 -10.34 -3.41 -7.59
C GLU A 60 -9.12 -4.32 -7.42
N LYS A 61 -7.95 -3.89 -7.91
CA LYS A 61 -6.70 -4.63 -7.76
C LYS A 61 -6.29 -4.76 -6.28
N SER A 62 -6.43 -3.69 -5.50
CA SER A 62 -6.12 -3.70 -4.08
C SER A 62 -7.05 -4.64 -3.31
N ALA A 63 -8.36 -4.60 -3.57
CA ALA A 63 -9.33 -5.50 -2.96
C ALA A 63 -9.05 -6.97 -3.30
N LYS A 64 -8.70 -7.27 -4.56
CA LYS A 64 -8.33 -8.63 -5.00
C LYS A 64 -7.06 -9.12 -4.29
N ASN A 65 -6.04 -8.27 -4.18
CA ASN A 65 -4.80 -8.60 -3.49
C ASN A 65 -5.01 -8.80 -1.99
N ALA A 66 -5.83 -7.96 -1.35
CA ALA A 66 -6.18 -8.11 0.07
C ALA A 66 -6.89 -9.45 0.34
N ARG A 67 -7.83 -9.85 -0.52
CA ARG A 67 -8.47 -11.17 -0.45
C ARG A 67 -7.48 -12.32 -0.62
N LYS A 68 -6.54 -12.22 -1.58
CA LYS A 68 -5.50 -13.25 -1.78
C LYS A 68 -4.58 -13.38 -0.56
N ASN A 69 -4.15 -12.26 0.02
CA ASN A 69 -3.28 -12.26 1.20
C ASN A 69 -3.99 -12.80 2.45
N ALA A 70 -5.28 -12.53 2.62
CA ALA A 70 -6.08 -13.04 3.74
C ALA A 70 -6.24 -14.58 3.72
N ILE A 71 -6.15 -15.20 2.54
CA ILE A 71 -6.25 -16.66 2.39
C ILE A 71 -4.88 -17.33 2.64
N SER A 72 -3.78 -16.67 2.31
CA SER A 72 -2.42 -17.24 2.45
C SER A 72 -1.80 -17.11 3.84
N HIS A 73 -2.30 -16.21 4.69
CA HIS A 73 -1.90 -16.10 6.08
C HIS A 73 -3.17 -15.95 6.94
N PRO A 74 -3.50 -16.93 7.81
CA PRO A 74 -4.55 -16.70 8.80
C PRO A 74 -4.14 -15.50 9.67
N PRO A 75 -5.09 -14.69 10.15
CA PRO A 75 -4.79 -13.53 10.98
C PRO A 75 -4.02 -14.02 12.22
N VAL A 76 -2.72 -13.68 12.28
CA VAL A 76 -1.95 -13.80 13.51
C VAL A 76 -2.66 -12.90 14.51
N LYS A 77 -3.21 -13.53 15.55
CA LYS A 77 -3.94 -12.87 16.63
C LYS A 77 -3.15 -11.62 17.07
N PRO A 78 -3.80 -10.46 17.26
CA PRO A 78 -3.11 -9.32 17.85
C PRO A 78 -2.57 -9.78 19.22
N ALA A 79 -1.24 -9.82 19.36
CA ALA A 79 -0.61 -10.08 20.63
C ALA A 79 -1.09 -9.00 21.61
N SER A 80 -1.79 -9.45 22.64
CA SER A 80 -2.28 -8.65 23.75
C SER A 80 -1.11 -7.85 24.33
N GLN A 81 -1.08 -6.55 24.05
CA GLN A 81 -0.25 -5.62 24.79
C GLN A 81 -0.88 -5.48 26.18
N ARG A 82 -0.26 -6.14 27.16
CA ARG A 82 -0.52 -5.94 28.59
C ARG A 82 -0.39 -4.45 28.93
N PRO A 83 -1.36 -3.82 29.59
CA PRO A 83 -1.15 -2.53 30.22
C PRO A 83 -0.32 -2.73 31.50
N SER A 84 0.91 -2.19 31.52
CA SER A 84 1.71 -2.08 32.74
C SER A 84 1.17 -0.92 33.59
N SER A 85 0.71 -1.23 34.80
CA SER A 85 0.28 -0.27 35.82
C SER A 85 1.48 0.37 36.51
N HIS A 86 1.59 1.70 36.42
CA HIS A 86 2.36 2.52 37.35
C HIS A 86 1.41 3.50 38.07
N PRO A 87 1.57 3.72 39.39
CA PRO A 87 0.66 4.55 40.17
C PRO A 87 1.09 6.02 40.09
N THR A 88 0.13 6.92 39.89
CA THR A 88 0.30 8.37 40.06
C THR A 88 -0.22 8.80 41.42
N ALA A 89 0.64 9.49 42.17
CA ALA A 89 0.29 10.26 43.36
C ALA A 89 -0.19 11.68 42.95
N SER A 90 -1.15 12.17 43.75
CA SER A 90 -1.96 13.41 43.74
C SER A 90 -1.19 14.75 43.66
N PRO A 91 -1.81 15.96 43.82
CA PRO A 91 -3.22 16.39 43.70
C PRO A 91 -3.46 17.69 42.85
N ALA A 92 -4.74 17.94 42.58
CA ALA A 92 -5.46 19.24 42.46
C ALA A 92 -4.73 20.55 42.08
N ALA A 93 -5.17 21.20 41.00
CA ALA A 93 -6.11 22.35 41.02
C ALA A 93 -6.03 23.19 39.72
N ALA A 94 -7.19 23.77 39.38
CA ALA A 94 -7.40 24.97 38.56
C ALA A 94 -7.42 24.86 37.01
N THR A 95 -8.67 24.84 36.53
CA THR A 95 -9.27 25.74 35.52
C THR A 95 -8.80 25.74 34.05
N ASP A 96 -9.83 25.59 33.21
CA ASP A 96 -10.07 26.18 31.91
C ASP A 96 -9.63 25.47 30.61
N PHE A 97 -10.69 25.12 29.86
CA PHE A 97 -10.87 25.25 28.42
C PHE A 97 -9.82 24.66 27.47
N SER A 98 -10.34 23.82 26.56
CA SER A 98 -9.73 23.37 25.29
C SER A 98 -8.84 22.12 25.35
N SER A 99 -9.34 21.02 24.78
CA SER A 99 -8.83 20.43 23.52
C SER A 99 -9.20 18.95 23.40
N TYR A 100 -10.12 18.65 22.48
CA TYR A 100 -10.65 17.33 22.16
C TYR A 100 -9.75 16.56 21.16
N TYR A 101 -8.43 16.55 21.37
CA TYR A 101 -7.49 15.84 20.49
C TYR A 101 -6.34 15.20 21.28
N PRO A 102 -6.06 13.89 21.13
CA PRO A 102 -4.87 13.29 21.69
C PRO A 102 -3.63 13.80 20.95
N GLU A 103 -2.70 14.38 21.71
CA GLU A 103 -1.42 14.91 21.28
C GLU A 103 -0.57 13.81 20.63
N ARG A 104 -0.20 14.01 19.37
CA ARG A 104 0.66 13.08 18.62
C ARG A 104 2.11 13.47 18.89
N ALA A 105 2.83 12.64 19.66
CA ALA A 105 4.24 12.83 19.96
C ALA A 105 5.10 13.07 18.68
N PRO A 106 6.10 13.97 18.73
CA PRO A 106 6.90 14.36 17.57
C PRO A 106 7.81 13.22 17.10
N LEU A 107 7.73 12.92 15.80
CA LEU A 107 8.43 11.83 15.09
C LEU A 107 9.88 12.17 14.70
N PHE A 108 10.50 13.14 15.37
CA PHE A 108 11.84 13.61 15.05
C PHE A 108 12.77 13.48 16.25
N SER A 109 13.24 12.25 16.48
CA SER A 109 14.52 12.04 17.17
C SER A 109 15.07 10.66 16.84
N MET A 110 15.59 10.48 15.62
CA MET A 110 16.70 9.55 15.36
C MET A 110 17.51 10.07 14.17
N GLN A 111 18.58 10.77 14.49
CA GLN A 111 19.59 11.22 13.56
C GLN A 111 20.84 10.34 13.76
N ASN A 112 21.30 9.74 12.65
CA ASN A 112 22.65 9.23 12.34
C ASN A 112 23.32 8.13 13.17
N SER A 113 23.69 7.05 12.47
CA SER A 113 25.01 6.41 12.59
C SER A 113 25.45 5.70 11.29
N THR A 114 26.40 6.34 10.58
CA THR A 114 27.66 5.79 10.00
C THR A 114 27.70 4.50 9.16
N THR A 115 28.14 4.66 7.91
CA THR A 115 29.08 3.83 7.09
C THR A 115 29.58 2.47 7.63
N SER A 116 29.40 1.41 6.83
CA SER A 116 30.42 0.34 6.65
C SER A 116 30.23 -0.40 5.32
N VAL A 117 31.29 -0.43 4.51
CA VAL A 117 31.49 -1.33 3.36
C VAL A 117 31.64 -2.76 3.89
N ALA A 118 30.80 -3.70 3.46
CA ALA A 118 30.98 -5.12 3.74
C ALA A 118 30.48 -5.98 2.58
N ARG A 119 31.25 -7.03 2.31
CA ARG A 119 31.31 -7.87 1.10
C ARG A 119 29.99 -8.54 0.75
N ALA A 120 29.71 -8.64 -0.55
CA ALA A 120 28.61 -9.41 -1.12
C ALA A 120 28.69 -10.88 -0.68
N THR A 121 27.72 -11.33 0.11
CA THR A 121 27.54 -12.72 0.49
C THR A 121 26.99 -13.52 -0.70
N PRO A 122 27.52 -14.71 -1.01
CA PRO A 122 27.08 -15.51 -2.15
C PRO A 122 25.61 -15.96 -1.96
N VAL A 123 24.76 -15.58 -2.92
CA VAL A 123 23.35 -16.00 -2.96
C VAL A 123 23.29 -17.42 -3.50
N THR A 124 23.03 -18.38 -2.62
CA THR A 124 22.72 -19.75 -3.03
C THR A 124 21.27 -19.84 -3.50
N VAL A 125 21.08 -19.94 -4.81
CA VAL A 125 19.75 -20.18 -5.41
C VAL A 125 19.40 -21.65 -5.24
N THR A 126 18.64 -21.96 -4.20
CA THR A 126 18.10 -23.30 -3.96
C THR A 126 16.78 -23.46 -4.71
N HIS A 127 16.81 -24.19 -5.82
CA HIS A 127 15.59 -24.56 -6.54
C HIS A 127 14.83 -25.63 -5.73
N LYS A 128 13.68 -25.26 -5.18
CA LYS A 128 12.78 -26.19 -4.50
C LYS A 128 12.20 -27.15 -5.54
N GLN A 129 12.42 -28.46 -5.36
CA GLN A 129 11.80 -29.47 -6.21
C GLN A 129 10.27 -29.32 -6.16
N THR A 130 9.66 -29.28 -7.34
CA THR A 130 8.20 -29.27 -7.47
C THR A 130 7.65 -30.55 -6.85
N ARG A 131 6.69 -30.42 -5.93
CA ARG A 131 6.04 -31.58 -5.32
C ARG A 131 5.26 -32.29 -6.42
N GLN A 132 5.56 -33.57 -6.63
CA GLN A 132 4.74 -34.44 -7.46
C GLN A 132 3.40 -34.64 -6.74
N TYR A 133 2.30 -34.30 -7.41
CA TYR A 133 0.95 -34.52 -6.88
C TYR A 133 0.41 -35.83 -7.44
N ASP A 134 -0.32 -36.54 -6.60
CA ASP A 134 -1.05 -37.75 -6.99
C ASP A 134 -2.11 -37.39 -8.05
N PRO A 135 -2.04 -37.96 -9.27
CA PRO A 135 -2.96 -37.65 -10.35
C PRO A 135 -4.42 -37.95 -9.99
N GLU A 136 -4.67 -38.96 -9.14
CA GLU A 136 -6.03 -39.34 -8.75
C GLU A 136 -6.63 -38.34 -7.77
N ALA A 137 -5.84 -37.90 -6.79
CA ALA A 137 -6.27 -36.86 -5.85
C ALA A 137 -6.60 -35.55 -6.57
N VAL A 138 -5.83 -35.21 -7.61
CA VAL A 138 -6.10 -34.05 -8.46
C VAL A 138 -7.37 -34.24 -9.28
N ALA A 139 -7.64 -35.44 -9.80
CA ALA A 139 -8.86 -35.73 -10.54
C ALA A 139 -10.11 -35.58 -9.66
N ARG A 140 -10.12 -36.16 -8.46
CA ARG A 140 -11.22 -36.02 -7.49
C ARG A 140 -11.42 -34.56 -7.06
N LEU A 141 -10.33 -33.81 -6.88
CA LEU A 141 -10.40 -32.39 -6.56
C LEU A 141 -11.01 -31.57 -7.72
N LYS A 142 -10.63 -31.88 -8.96
CA LYS A 142 -11.20 -31.23 -10.16
C LYS A 142 -12.69 -31.54 -10.32
N GLU A 143 -13.12 -32.77 -10.04
CA GLU A 143 -14.53 -33.17 -10.04
C GLU A 143 -15.31 -32.41 -8.96
N LYS A 144 -14.81 -32.40 -7.71
CA LYS A 144 -15.45 -31.68 -6.59
C LYS A 144 -15.56 -30.17 -6.84
N LEU A 145 -14.65 -29.61 -7.62
CA LEU A 145 -14.65 -28.19 -8.02
C LEU A 145 -15.42 -27.93 -9.33
N GLY A 146 -16.00 -28.94 -9.97
CA GLY A 146 -16.77 -28.81 -11.20
C GLY A 146 -15.94 -28.37 -12.41
N LEU A 147 -14.63 -28.65 -12.42
CA LEU A 147 -13.68 -28.23 -13.46
C LEU A 147 -13.46 -29.29 -14.54
N SER A 148 -14.08 -30.46 -14.43
CA SER A 148 -14.07 -31.50 -15.47
C SER A 148 -14.92 -31.05 -16.65
N ARG A 149 -14.28 -30.51 -17.69
CA ARG A 149 -14.94 -30.34 -18.98
C ARG A 149 -15.16 -31.72 -19.59
N PRO A 150 -16.39 -32.07 -20.03
CA PRO A 150 -16.56 -33.24 -20.88
C PRO A 150 -15.85 -32.95 -22.21
N THR A 151 -14.85 -33.77 -22.53
CA THR A 151 -14.29 -33.83 -23.88
C THR A 151 -15.38 -34.39 -24.77
N VAL A 152 -15.99 -33.51 -25.55
CA VAL A 152 -16.91 -33.91 -26.61
C VAL A 152 -16.06 -34.48 -27.73
N ASP A 153 -16.06 -35.81 -27.84
CA ASP A 153 -15.45 -36.51 -28.97
C ASP A 153 -16.27 -36.18 -30.23
N VAL A 154 -15.67 -35.36 -31.10
CA VAL A 154 -16.19 -35.08 -32.43
C VAL A 154 -15.83 -36.28 -33.30
N THR A 155 -16.85 -37.05 -33.69
CA THR A 155 -16.77 -38.12 -34.70
C THR A 155 -17.11 -37.55 -36.07
#